data_AF-A0A9W4MWC5-F1
#
_entry.id   AF-A0A9W4MWC5-F1
#
_cell.length_a   1.000
_cell.length_b   1.000
_cell.length_c   1.000
_cell.angle_alpha   90.00
_cell.angle_beta   90.00
_cell.angle_gamma   90.00
#
_symmetry.space_group_name_H-M   'P 1'
#
loop_
_entity.id
_entity.type
_entity.pdbx_description
1 polymer ?
#
loop_
_entity_poly.entity_id
_entity_poly.type
_entity_poly.pdbx_seq_one_letter_code
_entity_poly.pdbx_strand_id
1 'polypeptide(L)'
;MPKTPHPFKPKGSTPQSPLQDGSPTRNRSLIMSTQKPTISSTPAIAPDHPNQQPNTPGSCALRLENLELQTSTTKSELMASIAADICATFISIAKYSEAGILQAQHTGVIDKVIQTIRETDVKRRHLLDRQVHRLRKDRKWIRKKYSRLAGQADGLSRAYQTKMRKLSISLREAREEVARLRRERDMLLTCLKKDVIEGASKDNADGEFEVNAEDVDGEYEIE
;
A
#
# COMPACT_ATOMS: atom_id res chain seq x y z
N MET A 1 8.90 26.80 10.18
CA MET A 1 10.31 26.51 9.78
C MET A 1 10.46 25.02 9.54
N PRO A 2 10.26 24.50 8.31
CA PRO A 2 10.53 23.10 8.01
C PRO A 2 11.95 22.93 7.45
N LYS A 3 12.70 21.99 8.03
CA LYS A 3 14.02 21.53 7.57
C LYS A 3 13.89 20.77 6.26
N THR A 4 14.52 21.26 5.20
CA THR A 4 14.84 20.52 3.98
C THR A 4 16.02 19.58 4.20
N PRO A 5 16.00 18.33 3.69
CA PRO A 5 17.22 17.54 3.52
C PRO A 5 17.78 17.69 2.09
N HIS A 6 19.10 17.82 2.01
CA HIS A 6 19.89 17.87 0.77
C HIS A 6 19.85 16.55 -0.03
N PRO A 7 19.95 16.60 -1.37
CA PRO A 7 20.23 15.42 -2.18
C PRO A 7 21.75 15.18 -2.33
N PHE A 8 22.15 13.91 -2.22
CA PHE A 8 23.50 13.42 -2.50
C PHE A 8 23.83 13.49 -4.00
N LYS A 9 25.06 13.93 -4.31
CA LYS A 9 25.67 13.89 -5.66
C LYS A 9 26.16 12.47 -5.99
N PRO A 10 26.11 12.02 -7.27
CA PRO A 10 26.87 10.86 -7.72
C PRO A 10 28.26 11.30 -8.22
N LYS A 11 29.31 10.61 -7.81
CA LYS A 11 30.59 10.58 -8.51
C LYS A 11 30.82 9.16 -8.99
N GLY A 12 30.91 9.01 -10.31
CA GLY A 12 31.31 7.77 -10.95
C GLY A 12 32.80 7.50 -10.77
N SER A 13 33.20 6.25 -10.99
CA SER A 13 34.54 5.85 -11.41
C SER A 13 34.44 4.43 -11.96
N THR A 14 34.50 4.30 -13.27
CA THR A 14 34.92 3.07 -13.98
C THR A 14 36.40 2.82 -13.67
N PRO A 15 36.87 1.56 -13.71
CA PRO A 15 37.97 1.32 -14.64
C PRO A 15 37.83 0.05 -15.46
N GLN A 16 38.24 0.20 -16.73
CA GLN A 16 38.49 -0.80 -17.75
C GLN A 16 39.55 -1.84 -17.33
N SER A 17 39.30 -3.08 -17.76
CA SER A 17 40.30 -4.12 -18.04
C SER A 17 41.02 -3.89 -19.37
N PRO A 18 42.24 -4.43 -19.53
CA PRO A 18 42.56 -5.28 -20.71
C PRO A 18 43.35 -6.55 -20.32
N LEU A 19 42.93 -7.76 -20.77
CA LEU A 19 43.44 -8.53 -21.93
C LEU A 19 44.97 -8.78 -21.89
N GLN A 20 45.39 -9.97 -21.44
CA GLN A 20 45.88 -11.13 -22.24
C GLN A 20 47.12 -10.85 -23.09
N ASP A 21 48.22 -11.57 -22.82
CA ASP A 21 48.95 -12.32 -23.86
C ASP A 21 49.91 -13.37 -23.26
N GLY A 22 50.15 -14.47 -23.97
CA GLY A 22 51.24 -15.41 -23.64
C GLY A 22 50.93 -16.91 -23.81
N SER A 23 50.98 -17.41 -25.04
CA SER A 23 51.41 -18.80 -25.36
C SER A 23 52.97 -18.86 -25.36
N PRO A 24 53.74 -19.98 -25.50
CA PRO A 24 53.37 -21.25 -26.18
C PRO A 24 54.09 -22.58 -25.78
N THR A 25 53.75 -23.66 -26.52
CA THR A 25 54.54 -24.86 -26.91
C THR A 25 54.84 -26.02 -25.94
N ARG A 26 54.45 -27.24 -26.37
CA ARG A 26 55.31 -28.38 -26.84
C ARG A 26 54.99 -29.75 -26.23
N ASN A 27 54.40 -30.59 -27.09
CA ASN A 27 54.65 -32.02 -27.40
C ASN A 27 54.90 -33.03 -26.27
N ARG A 28 54.17 -34.16 -26.31
CA ARG A 28 54.70 -35.55 -26.48
C ARG A 28 53.72 -36.57 -25.87
N SER A 29 53.04 -37.35 -26.70
CA SER A 29 52.32 -38.56 -26.27
C SER A 29 52.75 -39.74 -27.13
N LEU A 30 53.49 -40.66 -26.52
CA LEU A 30 53.69 -42.02 -27.00
C LEU A 30 52.38 -42.80 -26.76
N ILE A 31 51.81 -43.40 -27.80
CA ILE A 31 50.72 -44.37 -27.67
C ILE A 31 51.36 -45.76 -27.65
N MET A 32 51.15 -46.47 -26.54
CA MET A 32 51.54 -47.86 -26.38
C MET A 32 50.41 -48.81 -26.79
N SER A 33 50.86 -49.85 -27.49
CA SER A 33 50.24 -51.12 -27.84
C SER A 33 49.11 -51.61 -26.91
N THR A 34 47.95 -51.86 -27.50
CA THR A 34 46.82 -52.57 -26.87
C THR A 34 46.98 -54.08 -27.05
N GLN A 35 47.41 -54.78 -26.00
CA GLN A 35 47.20 -56.22 -25.88
C GLN A 35 46.00 -56.49 -24.96
N LYS A 36 44.99 -57.13 -25.55
CA LYS A 36 43.82 -57.71 -24.91
C LYS A 36 44.21 -59.06 -24.29
N PRO A 37 43.70 -59.41 -23.10
CA PRO A 37 43.51 -60.81 -22.77
C PRO A 37 42.03 -61.15 -22.57
N THR A 38 41.71 -62.28 -23.20
CA THR A 38 40.50 -63.09 -23.19
C THR A 38 40.17 -63.63 -21.79
N ILE A 39 38.92 -63.36 -21.37
CA ILE A 39 37.95 -64.18 -20.61
C ILE A 39 38.47 -65.43 -19.86
N SER A 40 38.17 -65.52 -18.56
CA SER A 40 38.03 -66.80 -17.86
C SER A 40 37.07 -66.70 -16.65
N SER A 41 35.93 -67.39 -16.81
CA SER A 41 35.27 -68.32 -15.88
C SER A 41 34.59 -67.88 -14.57
N THR A 42 33.31 -68.28 -14.49
CA THR A 42 32.56 -68.84 -13.32
C THR A 42 31.60 -67.89 -12.57
N PRO A 43 30.31 -68.25 -12.41
CA PRO A 43 29.30 -67.39 -11.80
C PRO A 43 29.36 -67.49 -10.27
N ALA A 44 29.50 -66.34 -9.61
CA ALA A 44 29.48 -66.24 -8.16
C ALA A 44 28.36 -65.31 -7.70
N ILE A 45 27.41 -65.91 -6.97
CA ILE A 45 26.73 -65.34 -5.79
C ILE A 45 25.74 -64.19 -6.06
N ALA A 46 24.50 -64.44 -5.65
CA ALA A 46 23.42 -63.47 -5.55
C ALA A 46 23.85 -62.21 -4.76
N PRO A 47 23.47 -60.99 -5.17
CA PRO A 47 23.63 -59.81 -4.34
C PRO A 47 22.39 -59.60 -3.47
N ASP A 48 22.45 -60.05 -2.22
CA ASP A 48 21.76 -59.40 -1.13
C ASP A 48 22.51 -58.10 -0.80
N HIS A 49 22.02 -56.94 -1.25
CA HIS A 49 22.41 -55.65 -0.68
C HIS A 49 21.23 -54.69 -0.63
N PRO A 50 20.68 -54.35 0.55
CA PRO A 50 19.90 -53.14 0.67
C PRO A 50 20.87 -51.95 0.55
N ASN A 51 20.64 -51.11 -0.45
CA ASN A 51 21.30 -49.84 -0.70
C ASN A 51 21.45 -48.99 0.58
N GLN A 52 22.57 -49.12 1.29
CA GLN A 52 23.03 -48.09 2.21
C GLN A 52 23.83 -47.09 1.39
N GLN A 53 23.17 -46.03 0.92
CA GLN A 53 23.90 -44.87 0.42
C GLN A 53 24.72 -44.29 1.58
N PRO A 54 26.02 -43.99 1.38
CA PRO A 54 26.84 -43.39 2.41
C PRO A 54 26.24 -42.03 2.81
N ASN A 55 26.05 -41.83 4.13
CA ASN A 55 25.53 -40.58 4.71
C ASN A 55 26.54 -39.41 4.67
N THR A 56 27.55 -39.50 3.82
CA THR A 56 28.59 -38.47 3.70
C THR A 56 28.00 -37.24 3.02
N PRO A 57 28.07 -36.05 3.64
CA PRO A 57 27.55 -34.82 3.04
C PRO A 57 28.23 -34.55 1.70
N GLY A 58 27.43 -34.30 0.66
CA GLY A 58 27.95 -33.86 -0.64
C GLY A 58 28.44 -32.41 -0.59
N SER A 59 29.14 -31.98 -1.64
CA SER A 59 29.70 -30.61 -1.75
C SER A 59 28.68 -29.50 -1.47
N CYS A 60 27.45 -29.62 -1.96
CA CYS A 60 26.40 -28.63 -1.69
C CYS A 60 26.00 -28.57 -0.21
N ALA A 61 25.97 -29.71 0.49
CA ALA A 61 25.65 -29.75 1.92
C ALA A 61 26.77 -29.10 2.76
N LEU A 62 28.04 -29.34 2.40
CA LEU A 62 29.19 -28.70 3.04
C LEU A 62 29.19 -27.18 2.86
N ARG A 63 28.77 -26.68 1.69
CA ARG A 63 28.61 -25.23 1.44
C ARG A 63 27.57 -24.58 2.35
N LEU A 64 26.62 -25.36 2.91
CA LEU A 64 25.55 -24.87 3.77
C LEU A 64 25.89 -24.89 5.27
N GLU A 65 26.97 -25.56 5.68
CA GLU A 65 27.32 -25.79 7.10
C GLU A 65 27.48 -24.50 7.91
N ASN A 66 27.94 -23.41 7.26
CA ASN A 66 28.18 -22.12 7.91
C ASN A 66 27.18 -21.02 7.48
N LEU A 67 26.00 -21.39 6.98
CA LEU A 67 25.03 -20.44 6.41
C LEU A 67 24.53 -19.38 7.41
N GLU A 68 24.45 -19.73 8.69
CA GLU A 68 23.98 -18.82 9.75
C GLU A 68 24.98 -17.71 10.09
N LEU A 69 26.27 -17.96 9.85
CA LEU A 69 27.36 -17.03 10.14
C LEU A 69 27.62 -16.04 9.00
N GLN A 70 26.95 -16.20 7.85
CA GLN A 70 27.16 -15.36 6.67
C GLN A 70 26.30 -14.10 6.67
N THR A 71 26.76 -13.06 5.98
CA THR A 71 25.98 -11.84 5.75
C THR A 71 24.76 -12.10 4.87
N SER A 72 23.73 -11.24 4.97
CA SER A 72 22.50 -11.41 4.17
C SER A 72 22.75 -11.44 2.66
N THR A 73 23.72 -10.67 2.16
CA THR A 73 24.04 -10.63 0.73
C THR A 73 24.70 -11.92 0.27
N THR A 74 25.75 -12.37 0.96
CA THR A 74 26.45 -13.63 0.66
C THR A 74 25.52 -14.84 0.77
N LYS A 75 24.64 -14.83 1.78
CA LYS A 75 23.60 -15.84 1.95
C LYS A 75 22.66 -15.88 0.75
N SER A 76 22.21 -14.72 0.27
CA SER A 76 21.33 -14.64 -0.90
C SER A 76 22.01 -15.16 -2.17
N GLU A 77 23.26 -14.76 -2.41
CA GLU A 77 24.05 -15.22 -3.56
C GLU A 77 24.30 -16.73 -3.51
N LEU A 78 24.64 -17.27 -2.33
CA LEU A 78 24.83 -18.71 -2.13
C LEU A 78 23.54 -19.49 -2.37
N MET A 79 22.40 -19.02 -1.83
CA MET A 79 21.10 -19.64 -2.10
C MET A 79 20.76 -19.61 -3.58
N ALA A 80 21.04 -18.50 -4.28
CA ALA A 80 20.80 -18.38 -5.72
C ALA A 80 21.68 -19.34 -6.53
N SER A 81 22.96 -19.47 -6.19
CA SER A 81 23.87 -20.44 -6.82
C SER A 81 23.40 -21.87 -6.61
N ILE A 82 23.02 -22.25 -5.39
CA ILE A 82 22.51 -23.60 -5.09
C ILE A 82 21.19 -23.85 -5.84
N ALA A 83 20.30 -22.86 -5.92
CA ALA A 83 19.07 -22.98 -6.70
C ALA A 83 19.37 -23.19 -8.19
N ALA A 84 20.36 -22.51 -8.76
CA ALA A 84 20.80 -22.72 -10.13
C ALA A 84 21.36 -24.14 -10.35
N ASP A 85 22.19 -24.63 -9.42
CA ASP A 85 22.74 -26.00 -9.46
C ASP A 85 21.62 -27.06 -9.41
N ILE A 86 20.63 -26.85 -8.54
CA ILE A 86 19.43 -27.70 -8.44
C ILE A 86 18.68 -27.69 -9.78
N CYS A 87 18.38 -26.51 -10.34
CA CYS A 87 17.70 -26.40 -11.64
C CYS A 87 18.46 -27.13 -12.76
N ALA A 88 19.78 -26.92 -12.87
CA ALA A 88 20.62 -27.59 -13.85
C ALA A 88 20.60 -29.12 -13.69
N THR A 89 20.57 -29.59 -12.44
CA THR A 89 20.47 -31.01 -12.10
C THR A 89 19.14 -31.59 -12.57
N PHE A 90 18.01 -30.95 -12.24
CA PHE A 90 16.68 -31.37 -12.69
C PHE A 90 16.54 -31.40 -14.21
N ILE A 91 17.09 -30.39 -14.91
CA ILE A 91 17.12 -30.36 -16.38
C ILE A 91 17.93 -31.53 -16.94
N SER A 92 19.09 -31.82 -16.35
CA SER A 92 19.94 -32.94 -16.79
C SER A 92 19.25 -34.28 -16.58
N ILE A 93 18.57 -34.46 -15.44
CA ILE A 93 17.80 -35.66 -15.13
C ILE A 93 16.66 -35.85 -16.13
N ALA A 94 15.92 -34.78 -16.45
CA ALA A 94 14.88 -34.84 -17.46
C ALA A 94 15.43 -35.32 -18.81
N LYS A 95 16.56 -34.76 -19.27
CA LYS A 95 17.23 -35.18 -20.51
C LYS A 95 17.64 -36.65 -20.50
N TYR A 96 18.26 -37.13 -19.42
CA TYR A 96 18.67 -38.53 -19.31
C TYR A 96 17.49 -39.48 -19.14
N SER A 97 16.37 -39.02 -18.58
CA SER A 97 15.11 -39.77 -18.52
C SER A 97 14.47 -39.91 -19.89
N GLU A 98 14.41 -38.84 -20.68
CA GLU A 98 13.90 -38.88 -22.06
C GLU A 98 14.73 -39.80 -22.96
N ALA A 99 16.05 -39.84 -22.74
CA ALA A 99 16.96 -40.75 -23.41
C ALA A 99 16.85 -42.23 -22.96
N GLY A 100 15.98 -42.54 -21.98
CA GLY A 100 15.80 -43.90 -21.45
C GLY A 100 16.97 -44.42 -20.61
N ILE A 101 17.90 -43.54 -20.21
CA ILE A 101 19.11 -43.90 -19.44
C ILE A 101 18.79 -44.01 -17.95
N LEU A 102 17.85 -43.19 -17.46
CA LEU A 102 17.41 -43.25 -16.07
C LEU A 102 16.16 -44.12 -15.90
N GLN A 103 16.22 -45.03 -14.93
CA GLN A 103 15.09 -45.83 -14.47
C GLN A 103 14.44 -45.15 -13.25
N ALA A 104 13.19 -45.51 -12.92
CA ALA A 104 12.43 -44.93 -11.80
C ALA A 104 13.15 -45.04 -10.45
N GLN A 105 13.98 -46.08 -10.26
CA GLN A 105 14.81 -46.24 -9.06
C GLN A 105 15.85 -45.12 -8.88
N HIS A 106 16.30 -44.48 -9.98
CA HIS A 106 17.27 -43.38 -9.92
C HIS A 106 16.59 -42.04 -9.57
N THR A 107 15.29 -41.89 -9.85
CA THR A 107 14.55 -40.64 -9.61
C THR A 107 13.77 -40.64 -8.28
N GLY A 108 13.58 -41.78 -7.62
CA GLY A 108 12.80 -41.84 -6.36
C GLY A 108 13.34 -40.98 -5.20
N VAL A 109 14.64 -40.67 -5.18
CA VAL A 109 15.23 -39.73 -4.18
C VAL A 109 14.80 -38.29 -4.45
N ILE A 110 14.56 -37.94 -5.72
CA ILE A 110 14.13 -36.62 -6.16
C ILE A 110 12.71 -36.32 -5.66
N ASP A 111 11.82 -37.32 -5.69
CA ASP A 111 10.47 -37.18 -5.16
C ASP A 111 10.48 -36.83 -3.67
N LYS A 112 11.40 -37.43 -2.89
CA LYS A 112 11.59 -37.08 -1.47
C LYS A 112 12.08 -35.64 -1.28
N VAL A 113 12.98 -35.16 -2.13
CA VAL A 113 13.44 -33.76 -2.12
C VAL A 113 12.27 -32.82 -2.42
N ILE A 114 11.51 -33.09 -3.47
CA ILE A 114 10.33 -32.31 -3.85
C ILE A 114 9.31 -32.28 -2.70
N GLN A 115 9.03 -33.43 -2.09
CA GLN A 115 8.10 -33.54 -0.96
C GLN A 115 8.55 -32.69 0.23
N THR A 116 9.82 -32.78 0.61
CA THR A 116 10.40 -32.02 1.73
C THR A 116 10.29 -30.50 1.50
N ILE A 117 10.57 -30.04 0.27
CA ILE A 117 10.42 -28.62 -0.11
C ILE A 117 8.95 -28.20 -0.03
N ARG A 118 8.02 -29.04 -0.51
CA ARG A 118 6.58 -28.74 -0.45
C ARG A 118 6.10 -28.61 0.98
N GLU A 119 6.47 -29.53 1.87
CA GLU A 119 6.04 -29.55 3.28
C GLU A 119 6.58 -28.36 4.09
N THR A 120 7.83 -27.96 3.84
CA THR A 120 8.45 -26.83 4.54
C THR A 120 7.79 -25.48 4.19
N ASP A 121 7.30 -25.32 2.96
CA ASP A 121 6.64 -24.09 2.53
C ASP A 121 5.16 -23.98 3.02
N VAL A 122 4.50 -25.10 3.35
CA VAL A 122 3.12 -25.12 3.86
C VAL A 122 2.95 -24.29 5.14
N LYS A 123 3.88 -24.39 6.10
CA LYS A 123 3.79 -23.63 7.36
C LYS A 123 3.87 -22.11 7.11
N ARG A 124 4.76 -21.68 6.21
CA ARG A 124 4.94 -20.27 5.86
C ARG A 124 3.72 -19.73 5.11
N ARG A 125 3.18 -20.50 4.16
CA ARG A 125 1.93 -20.17 3.46
C ARG A 125 0.76 -20.00 4.43
N HIS A 126 0.56 -20.93 5.37
CA HIS A 126 -0.53 -20.82 6.34
C HIS A 126 -0.44 -19.60 7.25
N LEU A 127 0.77 -19.21 7.68
CA LEU A 127 0.97 -18.00 8.48
C LEU A 127 0.61 -16.74 7.68
N LEU A 128 1.05 -16.67 6.43
CA LEU A 128 0.73 -15.57 5.52
C LEU A 128 -0.78 -15.52 5.21
N ASP A 129 -1.42 -16.65 4.95
CA ASP A 129 -2.86 -16.72 4.72
C ASP A 129 -3.66 -16.23 5.92
N ARG A 130 -3.26 -16.62 7.15
CA ARG A 130 -3.85 -16.11 8.38
C ARG A 130 -3.69 -14.59 8.49
N GLN A 131 -2.52 -14.06 8.16
CA GLN A 131 -2.26 -12.62 8.18
C GLN A 131 -3.14 -11.89 7.16
N VAL A 132 -3.20 -12.37 5.92
CA VAL A 132 -4.07 -11.82 4.88
C VAL A 132 -5.53 -11.83 5.31
N HIS A 133 -6.00 -12.93 5.92
CA HIS A 133 -7.36 -13.04 6.41
C HIS A 133 -7.67 -12.03 7.52
N ARG A 134 -6.77 -11.88 8.50
CA ARG A 134 -6.91 -10.86 9.56
C ARG A 134 -7.00 -9.45 8.96
N LEU A 135 -6.05 -9.10 8.10
CA LEU A 135 -6.02 -7.78 7.45
C LEU A 135 -7.27 -7.51 6.61
N ARG A 136 -7.83 -8.52 5.94
CA ARG A 136 -9.11 -8.38 5.21
C ARG A 136 -10.28 -8.11 6.14
N LYS A 137 -10.35 -8.78 7.30
CA LYS A 137 -11.37 -8.53 8.33
C LYS A 137 -11.25 -7.11 8.88
N ASP A 138 -10.04 -6.69 9.23
CA ASP A 138 -9.77 -5.35 9.76
C ASP A 138 -10.15 -4.27 8.74
N ARG A 139 -9.72 -4.44 7.49
CA ARG A 139 -10.10 -3.52 6.38
C ARG A 139 -11.61 -3.40 6.24
N LYS A 140 -12.34 -4.53 6.30
CA LYS A 140 -13.81 -4.55 6.20
C LYS A 140 -14.45 -3.84 7.39
N TRP A 141 -13.93 -4.05 8.60
CA TRP A 141 -14.43 -3.41 9.81
C TRP A 141 -14.19 -1.90 9.79
N ILE A 142 -12.99 -1.47 9.41
CA ILE A 142 -12.63 -0.05 9.25
C ILE A 142 -13.59 0.60 8.25
N ARG A 143 -13.76 0.00 7.06
CA ARG A 143 -14.69 0.51 6.05
C ARG A 143 -16.09 0.70 6.61
N LYS A 144 -16.62 -0.30 7.35
CA LYS A 144 -17.95 -0.21 7.96
C LYS A 144 -18.05 0.94 8.98
N LYS A 145 -17.02 1.17 9.79
CA LYS A 145 -16.97 2.30 10.73
C LYS A 145 -17.00 3.64 9.99
N TYR A 146 -16.16 3.81 8.96
CA TYR A 146 -16.13 5.04 8.18
C TYR A 146 -17.45 5.30 7.45
N SER A 147 -18.08 4.28 6.87
CA SER A 147 -19.39 4.44 6.23
C SER A 147 -20.47 4.90 7.22
N ARG A 148 -20.46 4.39 8.45
CA ARG A 148 -21.39 4.85 9.49
C ARG A 148 -21.15 6.32 9.86
N LEU A 149 -19.89 6.70 10.04
CA LEU A 149 -19.52 8.07 10.37
C LEU A 149 -19.91 9.05 9.24
N ALA A 150 -19.64 8.68 7.99
CA ALA A 150 -20.05 9.46 6.82
C ALA A 150 -21.57 9.65 6.78
N GLY A 151 -22.34 8.59 7.02
CA GLY A 151 -23.80 8.69 7.09
C GLY A 151 -24.31 9.62 8.20
N GLN A 152 -23.64 9.65 9.35
CA GLN A 152 -23.96 10.59 10.44
C GLN A 152 -23.63 12.04 10.04
N ALA A 153 -22.47 12.27 9.43
CA ALA A 153 -22.08 13.60 8.95
C ALA A 153 -23.06 14.12 7.89
N ASP A 154 -23.43 13.29 6.91
CA ASP A 154 -24.41 13.66 5.88
C ASP A 154 -25.78 13.99 6.48
N GLY A 155 -26.21 13.24 7.51
CA GLY A 155 -27.43 13.51 8.26
C GLY A 155 -27.40 14.88 8.93
N LEU A 156 -26.29 15.22 9.60
CA LEU A 156 -26.09 16.52 10.24
C LEU A 156 -26.07 17.66 9.21
N SER A 157 -25.36 17.48 8.09
CA SER A 157 -25.30 18.47 7.01
C SER A 157 -26.67 18.77 6.42
N ARG A 158 -27.49 17.74 6.18
CA ARG A 158 -28.87 17.90 5.70
C ARG A 158 -29.76 18.64 6.72
N ALA A 159 -29.65 18.28 8.01
CA ALA A 159 -30.39 18.95 9.06
C ALA A 159 -30.00 20.44 9.18
N TYR A 160 -28.70 20.74 9.14
CA TYR A 160 -28.18 22.10 9.13
C TYR A 160 -28.69 22.90 7.92
N GLN A 161 -28.59 22.36 6.72
CA GLN A 161 -29.06 23.02 5.50
C GLN A 161 -30.56 23.32 5.57
N THR A 162 -31.35 22.41 6.12
CA THR A 162 -32.79 22.60 6.31
C THR A 162 -33.08 23.74 7.29
N LYS A 163 -32.36 23.78 8.43
CA LYS A 163 -32.49 24.88 9.40
C LYS A 163 -32.10 26.23 8.78
N MET A 164 -31.00 26.28 8.04
CA MET A 164 -30.54 27.49 7.36
C MET A 164 -31.56 28.00 6.35
N ARG A 165 -32.17 27.11 5.55
CA ARG A 165 -33.24 27.50 4.61
C ARG A 165 -34.44 28.10 5.34
N LYS A 166 -34.90 27.47 6.42
CA LYS A 166 -36.02 27.99 7.22
C LYS A 166 -35.71 29.38 7.79
N LEU A 167 -34.54 29.54 8.43
CA LEU A 167 -34.11 30.82 8.97
C LEU A 167 -34.01 31.89 7.87
N SER A 168 -33.47 31.55 6.70
CA SER A 168 -33.39 32.49 5.58
C SER A 168 -34.76 32.95 5.08
N ILE A 169 -35.76 32.06 5.08
CA ILE A 169 -37.14 32.41 4.70
C ILE A 169 -37.75 33.32 5.75
N SER A 170 -37.70 32.93 7.03
CA SER A 170 -38.26 33.74 8.12
C SER A 170 -37.61 35.12 8.23
N LEU A 171 -36.29 35.21 7.99
CA LEU A 171 -35.58 36.48 7.97
C LEU A 171 -36.07 37.39 6.83
N ARG A 172 -36.34 36.81 5.65
CA ARG A 172 -36.88 37.55 4.51
C ARG A 172 -38.29 38.05 4.81
N GLU A 173 -39.16 37.18 5.31
CA GLU A 173 -40.54 37.53 5.70
C GLU A 173 -40.55 38.64 6.77
N ALA A 174 -39.71 38.54 7.80
CA ALA A 174 -39.58 39.57 8.82
C ALA A 174 -39.12 40.92 8.23
N ARG A 175 -38.18 40.91 7.28
CA ARG A 175 -37.72 42.13 6.59
C ARG A 175 -38.82 42.76 5.75
N GLU A 176 -39.60 41.95 5.04
CA GLU A 176 -40.74 42.40 4.24
C GLU A 176 -41.82 43.04 5.12
N GLU A 177 -42.11 42.44 6.28
CA GLU A 177 -43.07 42.97 7.24
C GLU A 177 -42.60 44.27 7.88
N VAL A 178 -41.33 44.36 8.28
CA VAL A 178 -40.72 45.62 8.75
C VAL A 178 -40.83 46.71 7.68
N ALA A 179 -40.58 46.38 6.42
CA ALA A 179 -40.70 47.34 5.32
C ALA A 179 -42.17 47.77 5.08
N ARG A 180 -43.13 46.86 5.24
CA ARG A 180 -44.57 47.16 5.16
C ARG A 180 -44.99 48.13 6.27
N LEU A 181 -44.62 47.82 7.51
CA LEU A 181 -44.93 48.65 8.69
C LEU A 181 -44.30 50.04 8.60
N ARG A 182 -43.07 50.15 8.09
CA ARG A 182 -42.43 51.45 7.85
C ARG A 182 -43.21 52.29 6.85
N ARG A 183 -43.64 51.71 5.72
CA ARG A 183 -44.47 52.41 4.73
C ARG A 183 -45.80 52.87 5.32
N GLU A 184 -46.43 52.03 6.13
CA GLU A 184 -47.68 52.37 6.83
C GLU A 184 -47.49 53.54 7.79
N ARG A 185 -46.43 53.52 8.62
CA ARG A 185 -46.04 54.62 9.50
C ARG A 185 -45.82 55.91 8.71
N ASP A 186 -45.06 55.84 7.63
CA ASP A 186 -44.74 57.01 6.80
C ASP A 186 -46.01 57.63 6.19
N MET A 187 -46.95 56.81 5.69
CA MET A 187 -48.25 57.29 5.20
C MET A 187 -49.05 58.00 6.31
N LEU A 188 -49.20 57.37 7.48
CA LEU A 188 -49.92 57.96 8.61
C LEU A 188 -49.30 59.30 9.04
N LEU A 189 -47.98 59.39 9.07
CA LEU A 189 -47.26 60.63 9.39
C LEU A 189 -47.55 61.72 8.35
N THR A 190 -47.66 61.37 7.05
CA THR A 190 -48.02 62.34 6.02
C THR A 190 -49.47 62.81 6.11
N CYS A 191 -50.42 61.93 6.46
CA CYS A 191 -51.81 62.32 6.70
C CYS A 191 -51.91 63.27 7.90
N LEU A 192 -51.28 62.92 9.02
CA LEU A 192 -51.26 63.77 10.20
C LEU A 192 -50.69 65.17 9.90
N LYS A 193 -49.58 65.25 9.16
CA LYS A 193 -49.01 66.55 8.75
C LYS A 193 -49.97 67.37 7.88
N LYS A 194 -50.74 66.73 6.99
CA LYS A 194 -51.75 67.43 6.17
C LYS A 194 -52.91 67.93 7.03
N ASP A 195 -53.42 67.11 7.94
CA ASP A 195 -54.52 67.48 8.84
C ASP A 195 -54.11 68.65 9.76
N VAL A 196 -52.87 68.69 10.23
CA VAL A 196 -52.32 69.83 10.99
C VAL A 196 -52.24 71.10 10.14
N ILE A 197 -51.85 71.01 8.87
CA ILE A 197 -51.79 72.17 7.96
C ILE A 197 -53.20 72.66 7.58
N GLU A 198 -54.14 71.75 7.33
CA GLU A 198 -55.54 72.10 7.04
C GLU A 198 -56.29 72.64 8.28
N GLY A 199 -55.96 72.15 9.48
CA GLY A 199 -56.43 72.71 10.75
C GLY A 199 -55.85 74.10 11.03
N ALA A 200 -54.55 74.31 10.80
CA ALA A 200 -53.89 75.61 10.95
C ALA A 200 -54.38 76.65 9.92
N SER A 201 -54.88 76.22 8.75
CA SER A 201 -55.48 77.13 7.77
C SER A 201 -56.93 77.53 8.07
N LYS A 202 -57.60 76.87 9.03
CA LYS A 202 -58.98 77.20 9.45
C LYS A 202 -59.06 78.06 10.69
N ASP A 203 -58.00 78.10 11.50
CA ASP A 203 -57.93 78.96 12.68
C ASP A 203 -56.80 79.99 12.53
N ASN A 204 -57.03 80.99 11.66
CA ASN A 204 -56.44 82.31 11.88
C ASN A 204 -57.30 83.03 12.94
N ALA A 205 -57.09 82.67 14.20
CA ALA A 205 -57.37 83.51 15.35
C ALA A 205 -56.31 83.22 16.41
N ASP A 206 -55.29 84.08 16.42
CA ASP A 206 -54.29 84.34 17.47
C ASP A 206 -53.85 83.22 18.40
N GLY A 207 -52.56 82.89 18.33
CA GLY A 207 -51.88 82.22 19.43
C GLY A 207 -50.49 81.75 19.05
N GLU A 208 -49.49 82.58 19.31
CA GLU A 208 -48.09 82.15 19.32
C GLU A 208 -47.91 81.02 20.34
N PHE A 209 -47.46 79.84 19.90
CA PHE A 209 -46.99 78.79 20.80
C PHE A 209 -45.66 78.23 20.31
N GLU A 210 -44.60 78.74 20.95
CA GLU A 210 -43.22 78.35 20.81
C GLU A 210 -43.05 76.94 21.42
N VAL A 211 -42.75 75.93 20.59
CA VAL A 211 -42.40 74.59 21.09
C VAL A 211 -40.91 74.38 20.92
N ASN A 212 -40.23 74.47 22.06
CA ASN A 212 -38.83 74.14 22.22
C ASN A 212 -38.60 72.67 21.84
N ALA A 213 -37.78 72.44 20.81
CA ALA A 213 -37.30 71.12 20.44
C ALA A 213 -36.06 70.81 21.29
N GLU A 214 -36.25 70.18 22.45
CA GLU A 214 -35.15 69.48 23.11
C GLU A 214 -35.18 68.00 22.68
N ASP A 215 -34.21 67.67 21.83
CA ASP A 215 -33.77 66.32 21.51
C ASP A 215 -33.41 65.58 22.80
N VAL A 216 -34.17 64.53 23.14
CA VAL A 216 -33.77 63.55 24.14
C VAL A 216 -33.45 62.25 23.41
N ASP A 217 -32.15 62.05 23.25
CA ASP A 217 -31.47 60.84 22.82
C ASP A 217 -31.83 59.65 23.73
N GLY A 218 -32.38 58.61 23.13
CA GLY A 218 -32.74 57.36 23.79
C GLY A 218 -31.84 56.25 23.28
N GLU A 219 -30.66 56.12 23.86
CA GLU A 219 -29.81 54.95 23.75
C GLU A 219 -30.58 53.71 24.22
N TYR A 220 -30.74 52.71 23.36
CA TYR A 220 -31.15 51.37 23.76
C TYR A 220 -29.93 50.44 23.69
N GLU A 221 -29.45 50.02 24.86
CA GLU A 221 -28.55 48.89 25.00
C GLU A 221 -29.24 47.59 24.55
N ILE A 222 -28.49 46.75 23.82
CA ILE A 222 -28.90 45.40 23.41
C ILE A 222 -28.07 44.43 24.26
N GLU A 223 -28.72 43.74 25.21
CA GLU A 223 -28.21 42.50 25.83
C GLU A 223 -28.59 41.27 25.00
#